data_AF-A0A0L8I479-F1
#
_entry.id   AF-A0A0L8I479-F1
#
_cell.length_a   1.000
_cell.length_b   1.000
_cell.length_c   1.000
_cell.angle_alpha   90.00
_cell.angle_beta   90.00
_cell.angle_gamma   90.00
#
_symmetry.space_group_name_H-M   'P 1'
#
loop_
_entity.id
_entity.type
_entity.pdbx_description
1 polymer ?
#
loop_
_entity_poly.entity_id
_entity_poly.type
_entity_poly.pdbx_seq_one_letter_code
_entity_poly.pdbx_strand_id
1 'polypeptide(L)'
;MSSQINFCLLLICLFAYNVAGNDCIHEKTCGSCIQRNGTCSWCLSPDFHGASRCETRGTLLRGGCSESSIYQSVNEAHLKKNRRATKKRLLKPQRIVLQLVPNTGYVLPVKGFLIQKDAHNRLGGDIKLSVNAPKPLKVVMKSDCNQKYKTQIETSSCYGIHNGQAVTFSFVISTEMCFPKKKMIKVNVKGIRKPQMIIYVKTKCSCDCELKKPTINSDFHCNGNGKMVCGQCECSKQTQGKNCECHKSQNIDEKNCIKPFYENKYIIITTIIVVVIIIAVFIDVIIILIIVVIIVIVIIVIAIVTIIVINVVVIVVVVVVIIITIIIIIIIIIIIIINLIIIIIIIMKTNARVHAIGHSESLRISVNIYIFLAILEMSEPLIHLCAAHTISATLRRPLSSGDQFVCSGQGKCHCGSCECSPDVVNIHYKTYIKISII
;
A
#
# COMPACT_ATOMS: atom_id res chain seq x y z
N MET A 1 -23.64 5.17 4.99
CA MET A 1 -22.54 4.32 4.45
C MET A 1 -22.65 3.99 2.96
N SER A 2 -23.63 4.55 2.22
CA SER A 2 -23.79 4.33 0.78
C SER A 2 -23.03 5.34 -0.12
N SER A 3 -22.56 6.48 0.39
CA SER A 3 -21.80 7.46 -0.42
C SER A 3 -20.30 7.15 -0.56
N GLN A 4 -19.73 6.33 0.33
CA GLN A 4 -18.31 5.96 0.31
C GLN A 4 -18.00 4.85 -0.71
N ILE A 5 -18.98 3.96 -0.98
CA ILE A 5 -18.83 2.85 -1.95
C ILE A 5 -18.86 3.39 -3.39
N ASN A 6 -19.70 4.39 -3.68
CA ASN A 6 -19.71 5.06 -4.98
C ASN A 6 -18.43 5.86 -5.24
N PHE A 7 -17.81 6.42 -4.19
CA PHE A 7 -16.52 7.13 -4.33
C PHE A 7 -15.36 6.17 -4.65
N CYS A 8 -15.41 4.96 -4.10
CA CYS A 8 -14.42 3.91 -4.35
C CYS A 8 -14.56 3.31 -5.77
N LEU A 9 -15.79 3.12 -6.26
CA LEU A 9 -16.06 2.69 -7.64
C LEU A 9 -15.66 3.76 -8.67
N LEU A 10 -15.84 5.05 -8.36
CA LEU A 10 -15.38 6.15 -9.20
C LEU A 10 -13.84 6.21 -9.26
N LEU A 11 -13.16 5.97 -8.13
CA LEU A 11 -11.70 5.88 -8.08
C LEU A 11 -11.15 4.68 -8.84
N ILE A 12 -11.78 3.50 -8.73
CA ILE A 12 -11.37 2.31 -9.49
C ILE A 12 -11.57 2.53 -11.01
N CYS A 13 -12.61 3.24 -11.44
CA CYS A 13 -12.78 3.65 -12.84
C CYS A 13 -11.74 4.69 -13.30
N LEU A 14 -11.30 5.60 -12.43
CA LEU A 14 -10.19 6.54 -12.72
C LEU A 14 -8.83 5.83 -12.82
N PHE A 15 -8.61 4.75 -12.07
CA PHE A 15 -7.40 3.92 -12.19
C PHE A 15 -7.49 2.85 -13.31
N ALA A 16 -8.70 2.51 -13.78
CA ALA A 16 -8.94 1.56 -14.86
C ALA A 16 -9.06 2.21 -16.25
N TYR A 17 -8.90 3.54 -16.35
CA TYR A 17 -8.44 4.14 -17.60
C TYR A 17 -6.99 3.68 -17.79
N ASN A 18 -6.87 2.46 -18.31
CA ASN A 18 -5.69 1.98 -18.99
C ASN A 18 -5.47 2.97 -20.13
N VAL A 19 -4.75 4.05 -19.83
CA VAL A 19 -3.90 4.66 -20.82
C VAL A 19 -2.94 3.53 -21.16
N ALA A 20 -3.27 2.78 -22.21
CA ALA A 20 -2.29 2.25 -23.12
C ALA A 20 -1.47 3.47 -23.55
N GLY A 21 -0.56 3.88 -22.67
CA GLY A 21 0.37 4.96 -22.91
C GLY A 21 1.08 4.57 -24.16
N ASN A 22 1.07 5.46 -25.13
CA ASN A 22 1.76 5.20 -26.37
C ASN A 22 3.24 4.96 -26.02
N ASP A 23 3.70 3.71 -26.12
CA ASP A 23 5.01 3.28 -25.61
C ASP A 23 6.19 4.04 -26.23
N CYS A 24 5.91 4.76 -27.32
CA CYS A 24 6.81 5.61 -28.09
C CYS A 24 6.68 7.07 -27.63
N ILE A 25 7.16 7.40 -26.43
CA ILE A 25 7.10 8.79 -25.94
C ILE A 25 8.19 9.63 -26.64
N HIS A 26 7.76 10.70 -27.34
CA HIS A 26 8.45 11.91 -27.85
C HIS A 26 9.99 12.04 -27.75
N GLU A 27 10.74 11.01 -28.11
CA GLU A 27 12.20 11.08 -28.19
C GLU A 27 12.64 12.04 -29.31
N LYS A 28 13.68 12.83 -29.06
CA LYS A 28 14.16 13.86 -30.00
C LYS A 28 15.05 13.31 -31.12
N THR A 29 15.48 12.05 -31.03
CA THR A 29 16.35 11.41 -32.03
C THR A 29 15.80 10.04 -32.41
N CYS A 30 16.13 9.61 -33.62
CA CYS A 30 15.70 8.32 -34.13
C CYS A 30 16.27 7.18 -33.29
N GLY A 31 17.55 7.26 -32.91
CA GLY A 31 18.23 6.27 -32.08
C GLY A 31 17.61 6.10 -30.70
N SER A 32 17.22 7.20 -30.05
CA SER A 32 16.51 7.13 -28.76
C SER A 32 15.10 6.54 -28.94
N CYS A 33 14.40 6.90 -30.02
CA CYS A 33 13.07 6.39 -30.33
C CYS A 33 13.01 4.86 -30.41
N ILE A 34 13.91 4.27 -31.21
CA ILE A 34 13.92 2.82 -31.45
C ILE A 34 14.37 2.00 -30.24
N GLN A 35 14.94 2.64 -29.22
CA GLN A 35 15.33 1.99 -27.97
C GLN A 35 14.18 1.91 -26.96
N ARG A 36 13.13 2.73 -27.11
CA ARG A 36 11.97 2.76 -26.20
C ARG A 36 11.23 1.42 -26.22
N ASN A 37 10.71 1.07 -27.39
CA ASN A 37 9.97 -0.16 -27.61
C ASN A 37 10.22 -0.64 -29.05
N GLY A 38 10.21 -1.95 -29.28
CA GLY A 38 10.34 -2.55 -30.61
C GLY A 38 9.24 -2.20 -31.60
N THR A 39 8.10 -1.70 -31.12
CA THR A 39 6.99 -1.23 -31.97
C THR A 39 7.17 0.20 -32.47
N CYS A 40 8.12 0.95 -31.90
CA CYS A 40 8.37 2.33 -32.26
C CYS A 40 9.02 2.45 -33.63
N SER A 41 8.56 3.44 -34.37
CA SER A 41 9.02 3.80 -35.71
C SER A 41 9.36 5.28 -35.76
N TRP A 42 10.13 5.67 -36.76
CA TRP A 42 10.58 7.05 -36.94
C TRP A 42 10.26 7.56 -38.34
N CYS A 43 9.65 8.73 -38.47
CA CYS A 43 9.41 9.34 -39.78
C CYS A 43 10.64 10.13 -40.28
N LEU A 44 11.23 9.68 -41.40
CA LEU A 44 12.39 10.27 -42.06
C LEU A 44 12.05 11.41 -43.03
N SER A 45 10.78 11.66 -43.32
CA SER A 45 10.38 12.68 -44.30
C SER A 45 10.70 14.09 -43.79
N PRO A 46 11.49 14.91 -44.52
CA PRO A 46 11.79 16.29 -44.12
C PRO A 46 10.52 17.13 -43.90
N ASP A 47 9.54 16.98 -44.79
CA ASP A 47 8.29 17.75 -44.80
C ASP A 47 7.22 17.17 -43.88
N PHE A 48 7.59 16.29 -42.96
CA PHE A 48 6.64 15.77 -41.98
C PHE A 48 6.28 16.84 -40.93
N HIS A 49 4.99 17.07 -40.75
CA HIS A 49 4.42 18.04 -39.81
C HIS A 49 3.55 17.38 -38.71
N GLY A 50 3.66 16.06 -38.52
CA GLY A 50 2.98 15.39 -37.42
C GLY A 50 3.51 15.77 -36.04
N ALA A 51 2.73 15.48 -35.00
CA ALA A 51 3.05 15.87 -33.62
C ALA A 51 4.37 15.28 -33.09
N SER A 52 4.78 14.10 -33.57
CA SER A 52 6.03 13.44 -33.21
C SER A 52 6.56 12.61 -34.37
N ARG A 53 7.87 12.67 -34.60
CA ARG A 53 8.54 11.75 -35.53
C ARG A 53 8.70 10.35 -34.94
N CYS A 54 8.73 10.23 -33.62
CA CYS A 54 8.82 8.95 -32.90
C CYS A 54 7.43 8.49 -32.48
N GLU A 55 6.94 7.42 -33.10
CA GLU A 55 5.58 6.95 -32.94
C GLU A 55 5.42 5.54 -33.56
N THR A 56 4.33 4.83 -33.25
CA THR A 56 4.00 3.55 -33.91
C THR A 56 3.78 3.75 -35.41
N ARG A 57 4.09 2.71 -36.22
CA ARG A 57 3.91 2.74 -37.68
C ARG A 57 2.52 3.19 -38.10
N GLY A 58 1.48 2.66 -37.48
CA GLY A 58 0.08 3.00 -37.82
C GLY A 58 -0.29 4.45 -37.52
N THR A 59 0.25 5.03 -36.46
CA THR A 59 0.00 6.43 -36.13
C THR A 59 0.82 7.39 -37.00
N LEU A 60 2.05 7.03 -37.40
CA LEU A 60 2.81 7.80 -38.39
C LEU A 60 2.12 7.87 -39.76
N LEU A 61 1.56 6.74 -40.23
CA LEU A 61 0.80 6.70 -41.48
C LEU A 61 -0.44 7.61 -41.41
N ARG A 62 -1.21 7.55 -40.30
CA ARG A 62 -2.36 8.45 -40.07
C ARG A 62 -1.96 9.91 -39.95
N GLY A 63 -0.76 10.19 -39.45
CA GLY A 63 -0.18 11.52 -39.37
C GLY A 63 0.41 12.04 -40.70
N GLY A 64 0.28 11.30 -41.81
CA GLY A 64 0.74 11.72 -43.14
C GLY A 64 2.20 11.39 -43.46
N CYS A 65 2.88 10.55 -42.66
CA CYS A 65 4.21 10.06 -43.05
C CYS A 65 4.09 9.01 -44.16
N SER A 66 4.79 9.22 -45.27
CA SER A 66 4.85 8.24 -46.37
C SER A 66 5.45 6.91 -45.91
N GLU A 67 4.91 5.79 -46.39
CA GLU A 67 5.34 4.44 -46.00
C GLU A 67 6.83 4.20 -46.24
N SER A 68 7.36 4.70 -47.34
CA SER A 68 8.79 4.59 -47.69
C SER A 68 9.70 5.42 -46.78
N SER A 69 9.14 6.40 -46.08
CA SER A 69 9.85 7.29 -45.15
C SER A 69 9.74 6.83 -43.70
N ILE A 70 9.01 5.74 -43.41
CA ILE A 70 8.93 5.19 -42.05
C ILE A 70 10.11 4.26 -41.83
N TYR A 71 11.02 4.67 -40.95
CA TYR A 71 12.08 3.84 -40.44
C TYR A 71 11.58 2.99 -39.26
N GLN A 72 11.83 1.68 -39.32
CA GLN A 72 11.56 0.77 -38.21
C GLN A 72 12.79 -0.13 -38.01
N SER A 73 13.22 -0.25 -36.76
CA SER A 73 14.35 -1.12 -36.44
C SER A 73 13.93 -2.58 -36.48
N VAL A 74 14.71 -3.40 -37.19
CA VAL A 74 14.50 -4.83 -37.31
C VAL A 74 15.71 -5.59 -36.80
N ASN A 75 15.45 -6.77 -36.24
CA ASN A 75 16.48 -7.71 -35.85
C ASN A 75 17.07 -8.39 -37.10
N GLU A 76 18.39 -8.45 -37.19
CA GLU A 76 19.08 -9.03 -38.36
C GLU A 76 20.07 -10.11 -37.94
N ALA A 77 20.03 -11.26 -38.61
CA ALA A 77 20.97 -12.34 -38.37
C ALA A 77 21.81 -12.62 -39.63
N HIS A 78 23.12 -12.50 -39.51
CA HIS A 78 24.07 -12.82 -40.58
C HIS A 78 24.81 -14.11 -40.27
N LEU A 79 24.61 -15.12 -41.13
CA LEU A 79 25.36 -16.36 -41.09
C LEU A 79 26.83 -16.09 -41.46
N LYS A 80 27.76 -16.48 -40.58
CA LYS A 80 29.21 -16.37 -40.86
C LYS A 80 29.88 -17.71 -41.10
N LYS A 81 29.34 -18.81 -40.54
CA LYS A 81 29.89 -20.16 -40.75
C LYS A 81 28.79 -21.20 -40.68
N ASN A 82 28.56 -21.91 -41.78
CA ASN A 82 27.53 -22.94 -41.90
C ASN A 82 28.06 -24.19 -42.62
N ARG A 83 29.05 -24.85 -42.02
CA ARG A 83 29.62 -26.11 -42.54
C ARG A 83 28.63 -27.27 -42.32
N ARG A 84 28.74 -28.30 -43.17
CA ARG A 84 27.97 -29.55 -43.05
C ARG A 84 28.12 -30.17 -41.66
N ALA A 85 27.06 -30.80 -41.15
CA ALA A 85 27.10 -31.50 -39.87
C ALA A 85 28.00 -32.74 -39.98
N THR A 86 28.68 -33.09 -38.89
CA THR A 86 29.50 -34.30 -38.76
C THR A 86 29.41 -34.84 -37.34
N LYS A 87 29.93 -36.03 -37.07
CA LYS A 87 30.03 -36.59 -35.71
C LYS A 87 30.70 -35.67 -34.66
N LYS A 88 31.56 -34.74 -35.09
CA LYS A 88 32.24 -33.76 -34.22
C LYS A 88 31.55 -32.37 -34.23
N ARG A 89 30.54 -32.20 -35.08
CA ARG A 89 29.86 -30.94 -35.37
C ARG A 89 28.37 -31.20 -35.61
N LEU A 90 27.62 -31.25 -34.52
CA LEU A 90 26.21 -31.64 -34.55
C LEU A 90 25.26 -30.46 -34.85
N LEU A 91 25.71 -29.22 -34.65
CA LEU A 91 24.89 -28.02 -34.86
C LEU A 91 25.19 -27.28 -36.17
N LYS A 92 24.13 -26.74 -36.78
CA LYS A 92 24.18 -25.80 -37.90
C LYS A 92 23.25 -24.61 -37.65
N PRO A 93 23.69 -23.38 -37.94
CA PRO A 93 25.04 -22.96 -38.32
C PRO A 93 26.01 -22.93 -37.11
N GLN A 94 27.31 -22.76 -37.33
CA GLN A 94 28.30 -22.70 -36.24
C GLN A 94 28.66 -21.28 -35.81
N ARG A 95 28.42 -20.29 -36.67
CA ARG A 95 28.70 -18.90 -36.34
C ARG A 95 27.68 -17.96 -36.95
N ILE A 96 27.10 -17.13 -36.09
CA ILE A 96 26.11 -16.11 -36.47
C ILE A 96 26.52 -14.78 -35.83
N VAL A 97 26.27 -13.69 -36.54
CA VAL A 97 26.28 -12.34 -35.99
C VAL A 97 24.83 -11.85 -35.98
N LEU A 98 24.29 -11.61 -34.79
CA LEU A 98 22.95 -11.11 -34.55
C LEU A 98 23.02 -9.62 -34.21
N GLN A 99 22.30 -8.78 -34.96
CA GLN A 99 21.98 -7.40 -34.61
C GLN A 99 20.61 -7.40 -33.95
N LEU A 100 20.57 -7.03 -32.67
CA LEU A 100 19.38 -7.10 -31.83
C LEU A 100 18.93 -5.70 -31.43
N VAL A 101 17.66 -5.40 -31.61
CA VAL A 101 17.00 -4.18 -31.14
C VAL A 101 16.63 -4.37 -29.67
N PRO A 102 16.97 -3.43 -28.77
CA PRO A 102 16.58 -3.51 -27.36
C PRO A 102 15.06 -3.65 -27.19
N ASN A 103 14.64 -4.30 -26.11
CA ASN A 103 13.24 -4.57 -25.78
C ASN A 103 12.51 -5.43 -26.82
N THR A 104 13.26 -6.12 -27.68
CA THR A 104 12.71 -7.09 -28.65
C THR A 104 13.31 -8.47 -28.43
N GLY A 105 12.60 -9.49 -28.94
CA GLY A 105 13.09 -10.86 -29.02
C GLY A 105 13.39 -11.25 -30.46
N TYR A 106 14.49 -11.97 -30.67
CA TYR A 106 14.77 -12.63 -31.95
C TYR A 106 14.75 -14.15 -31.78
N VAL A 107 13.96 -14.83 -32.61
CA VAL A 107 13.88 -16.29 -32.64
C VAL A 107 14.87 -16.81 -33.68
N LEU A 108 15.93 -17.44 -33.21
CA LEU A 108 16.98 -18.01 -34.05
C LEU A 108 16.81 -19.54 -34.17
N PRO A 109 16.41 -20.06 -35.35
CA PRO A 109 16.32 -21.50 -35.58
C PRO A 109 17.71 -22.10 -35.83
N VAL A 110 17.98 -23.23 -35.18
CA VAL A 110 19.24 -23.98 -35.25
C VAL A 110 18.94 -25.44 -35.48
N LYS A 111 19.56 -26.04 -36.49
CA LYS A 111 19.40 -27.47 -36.77
C LYS A 111 20.45 -28.28 -36.01
N GLY A 112 20.00 -29.24 -35.22
CA GLY A 112 20.81 -30.28 -34.62
C GLY A 112 20.70 -31.58 -35.40
N PHE A 113 21.82 -32.26 -35.60
CA PHE A 113 21.90 -33.54 -36.31
C PHE A 113 22.56 -34.57 -35.43
N LEU A 114 22.03 -35.79 -35.41
CA LEU A 114 22.71 -36.93 -34.83
C LEU A 114 23.39 -37.72 -35.95
N ILE A 115 24.73 -37.85 -35.91
CA ILE A 115 25.50 -38.59 -36.92
C ILE A 115 26.39 -39.60 -36.21
N GLN A 116 26.00 -40.86 -36.29
CA GLN A 116 26.70 -42.02 -35.75
C GLN A 116 27.48 -42.75 -36.85
N LYS A 117 28.57 -43.44 -36.48
CA LYS A 117 29.34 -44.26 -37.41
C LYS A 117 28.62 -45.55 -37.80
N ASP A 118 27.91 -46.15 -36.84
CA ASP A 118 27.32 -47.47 -37.00
C ASP A 118 25.81 -47.32 -37.25
N ALA A 119 25.39 -47.51 -38.49
CA ALA A 119 23.99 -47.41 -38.90
C ALA A 119 23.09 -48.53 -38.32
N HIS A 120 23.67 -49.50 -37.60
CA HIS A 120 22.98 -50.66 -37.02
C HIS A 120 22.47 -50.44 -35.59
N ASN A 121 22.75 -49.30 -34.96
CA ASN A 121 22.25 -49.03 -33.62
C ASN A 121 20.77 -48.60 -33.69
N ARG A 122 19.85 -49.49 -33.30
CA ARG A 122 18.40 -49.24 -33.29
C ARG A 122 17.94 -48.33 -32.14
N LEU A 123 18.82 -48.05 -31.19
CA LEU A 123 18.55 -47.15 -30.06
C LEU A 123 18.75 -45.70 -30.49
N GLY A 124 17.67 -44.90 -30.44
CA GLY A 124 17.73 -43.47 -30.71
C GLY A 124 18.65 -42.75 -29.71
N GLY A 125 19.39 -41.75 -30.18
CA GLY A 125 20.29 -40.93 -29.34
C GLY A 125 19.63 -39.67 -28.80
N ASP A 126 20.36 -38.94 -27.97
CA ASP A 126 19.96 -37.66 -27.40
C ASP A 126 20.88 -36.51 -27.83
N ILE A 127 20.28 -35.33 -28.04
CA ILE A 127 21.01 -34.08 -28.22
C ILE A 127 20.59 -33.16 -27.08
N LYS A 128 21.53 -32.91 -26.15
CA LYS A 128 21.35 -32.01 -25.02
C LYS A 128 22.25 -30.78 -25.17
N LEU A 129 21.65 -29.61 -25.16
CA LEU A 129 22.35 -28.33 -25.33
C LEU A 129 22.57 -27.64 -23.98
N SER A 130 23.71 -26.97 -23.86
CA SER A 130 24.02 -26.07 -22.76
C SER A 130 24.44 -24.72 -23.32
N VAL A 131 23.81 -23.65 -22.83
CA VAL A 131 24.00 -22.29 -23.32
C VAL A 131 24.68 -21.46 -22.23
N ASN A 132 25.80 -20.83 -22.59
CA ASN A 132 26.44 -19.83 -21.75
C ASN A 132 26.22 -18.45 -22.38
N ALA A 133 25.35 -17.64 -21.77
CA ALA A 133 24.98 -16.30 -22.20
C ALA A 133 25.38 -15.25 -21.14
N PRO A 134 26.18 -14.23 -21.51
CA PRO A 134 26.56 -13.17 -20.58
C PRO A 134 25.42 -12.16 -20.40
N LYS A 135 25.20 -11.68 -19.16
CA LYS A 135 24.30 -10.55 -18.89
C LYS A 135 24.68 -9.32 -19.74
N PRO A 136 23.73 -8.50 -20.21
CA PRO A 136 22.28 -8.52 -19.98
C PRO A 136 21.50 -9.31 -21.04
N LEU A 137 22.11 -10.28 -21.73
CA LEU A 137 21.39 -11.11 -22.69
C LEU A 137 20.56 -12.16 -21.96
N LYS A 138 19.30 -12.30 -22.38
CA LYS A 138 18.38 -13.37 -21.97
C LYS A 138 18.23 -14.34 -23.14
N VAL A 139 18.30 -15.64 -22.86
CA VAL A 139 18.16 -16.69 -23.88
C VAL A 139 17.20 -17.75 -23.37
N VAL A 140 16.05 -17.88 -24.03
CA VAL A 140 15.10 -18.97 -23.82
C VAL A 140 15.24 -19.94 -24.98
N MET A 141 15.22 -21.25 -24.71
CA MET A 141 15.38 -22.27 -25.75
C MET A 141 14.13 -23.11 -25.84
N LYS A 142 13.64 -23.28 -27.07
CA LYS A 142 12.55 -24.17 -27.41
C LYS A 142 13.07 -25.24 -28.35
N SER A 143 12.51 -26.44 -28.29
CA SER A 143 12.89 -27.54 -29.18
C SER A 143 11.68 -28.10 -29.93
N ASP A 144 11.94 -28.49 -31.16
CA ASP A 144 11.07 -29.28 -32.02
C ASP A 144 11.85 -30.54 -32.43
N CYS A 145 11.54 -31.63 -31.72
CA CYS A 145 12.25 -32.89 -31.85
C CYS A 145 11.63 -33.83 -32.89
N ASN A 146 10.74 -33.35 -33.77
CA ASN A 146 10.03 -34.18 -34.75
C ASN A 146 9.28 -35.38 -34.12
N GLN A 147 8.84 -35.26 -32.86
CA GLN A 147 8.01 -36.26 -32.21
C GLN A 147 6.55 -36.07 -32.64
N LYS A 148 5.74 -37.14 -32.59
CA LYS A 148 4.32 -37.21 -33.02
C LYS A 148 3.41 -36.09 -32.45
N TYR A 149 3.88 -35.34 -31.46
CA TYR A 149 3.24 -34.20 -30.82
C TYR A 149 3.84 -32.87 -31.30
N LYS A 150 3.02 -32.11 -32.03
CA LYS A 150 3.37 -30.93 -32.83
C LYS A 150 3.48 -29.63 -31.99
N THR A 151 4.18 -29.65 -30.85
CA THR A 151 4.30 -28.46 -30.01
C THR A 151 5.76 -28.15 -29.68
N GLN A 152 6.16 -26.88 -29.84
CA GLN A 152 7.47 -26.41 -29.39
C GLN A 152 7.48 -26.41 -27.87
N ILE A 153 8.32 -27.23 -27.26
CA ILE A 153 8.44 -27.33 -25.80
C ILE A 153 9.64 -26.50 -25.36
N GLU A 154 9.53 -25.77 -24.26
CA GLU A 154 10.66 -25.07 -23.63
C GLU A 154 11.64 -26.09 -23.03
N THR A 155 12.47 -26.69 -23.88
CA THR A 155 13.48 -27.65 -23.45
C THR A 155 14.79 -27.46 -24.20
N SER A 156 15.88 -27.88 -23.55
CA SER A 156 17.22 -27.89 -24.10
C SER A 156 17.63 -29.20 -24.75
N SER A 157 16.69 -30.14 -24.86
CA SER A 157 17.00 -31.55 -25.01
C SER A 157 16.02 -32.23 -25.96
N CYS A 158 16.55 -32.98 -26.91
CA CYS A 158 15.77 -33.88 -27.75
C CYS A 158 16.26 -35.31 -27.54
N TYR A 159 15.32 -36.26 -27.45
CA TYR A 159 15.56 -37.67 -27.16
C TYR A 159 14.99 -38.54 -28.27
N GLY A 160 15.55 -39.76 -28.43
CA GLY A 160 15.06 -40.73 -29.41
C GLY A 160 15.34 -40.32 -30.86
N ILE A 161 16.41 -39.56 -31.10
CA ILE A 161 16.78 -39.10 -32.45
C ILE A 161 17.49 -40.23 -33.18
N HIS A 162 17.06 -40.55 -34.40
CA HIS A 162 17.69 -41.57 -35.24
C HIS A 162 18.91 -41.02 -36.00
N ASN A 163 19.77 -41.92 -36.48
CA ASN A 163 20.96 -41.52 -37.24
C ASN A 163 20.58 -40.75 -38.52
N GLY A 164 21.23 -39.62 -38.77
CA GLY A 164 20.93 -38.72 -39.89
C GLY A 164 19.72 -37.82 -39.71
N GLN A 165 18.90 -38.04 -38.68
CA GLN A 165 17.73 -37.22 -38.39
C GLN A 165 18.14 -35.82 -37.90
N ALA A 166 17.40 -34.82 -38.38
CA ALA A 166 17.53 -33.44 -37.94
C ALA A 166 16.40 -33.07 -36.97
N VAL A 167 16.76 -32.32 -35.93
CA VAL A 167 15.83 -31.65 -35.00
C VAL A 167 16.09 -30.15 -35.02
N THR A 168 15.10 -29.35 -34.63
CA THR A 168 15.22 -27.90 -34.62
C THR A 168 15.19 -27.37 -33.19
N PHE A 169 16.16 -26.53 -32.85
CA PHE A 169 16.19 -25.75 -31.62
C PHE A 169 15.96 -24.28 -31.97
N SER A 170 15.03 -23.64 -31.28
CA SER A 170 14.69 -22.22 -31.45
C SER A 170 15.20 -21.44 -30.24
N PHE A 171 16.21 -20.60 -30.45
CA PHE A 171 16.77 -19.73 -29.42
C PHE A 171 16.06 -18.38 -29.47
N VAL A 172 15.28 -18.06 -28.45
CA VAL A 172 14.68 -16.74 -28.26
C VAL A 172 15.68 -15.87 -27.49
N ILE A 173 16.32 -14.94 -28.19
CA ILE A 173 17.39 -14.08 -27.65
C ILE A 173 16.82 -12.67 -27.50
N SER A 174 16.94 -12.08 -26.31
CA SER A 174 16.45 -10.73 -26.01
C SER A 174 17.40 -9.96 -25.09
N THR A 175 17.23 -8.63 -25.06
CA THR A 175 17.93 -7.73 -24.15
C THR A 175 17.14 -6.45 -23.96
N GLU A 176 17.27 -5.80 -22.80
CA GLU A 176 16.54 -4.57 -22.47
C GLU A 176 17.40 -3.31 -22.67
N MET A 177 18.71 -3.46 -22.84
CA MET A 177 19.64 -2.33 -22.88
C MET A 177 20.68 -2.48 -24.00
N CYS A 178 21.12 -1.33 -24.50
CA CYS A 178 22.23 -1.21 -25.42
C CYS A 178 23.56 -1.57 -24.76
N PHE A 179 24.47 -2.18 -25.52
CA PHE A 179 25.84 -2.46 -25.07
C PHE A 179 26.86 -2.13 -26.16
N PRO A 180 27.97 -1.44 -25.83
CA PRO A 180 28.90 -0.91 -26.84
C PRO A 180 29.75 -2.00 -27.51
N LYS A 181 30.07 -3.07 -26.77
CA LYS A 181 30.92 -4.17 -27.26
C LYS A 181 30.07 -5.40 -27.55
N LYS A 182 30.31 -6.04 -28.70
CA LYS A 182 29.66 -7.30 -29.08
C LYS A 182 29.84 -8.35 -27.97
N LYS A 183 28.76 -9.06 -27.63
CA LYS A 183 28.76 -10.14 -26.64
C LYS A 183 28.71 -11.49 -27.34
N MET A 184 29.20 -12.53 -26.67
CA MET A 184 29.31 -13.87 -27.25
C MET A 184 28.50 -14.87 -26.44
N ILE A 185 27.53 -15.51 -27.09
CA ILE A 185 26.82 -16.68 -26.54
C ILE A 185 27.51 -17.93 -27.08
N LYS A 186 27.89 -18.85 -26.20
CA LYS A 186 28.49 -20.14 -26.56
C LYS A 186 27.44 -21.24 -26.36
N VAL A 187 27.19 -22.01 -27.41
CA VAL A 187 26.30 -23.17 -27.37
C VAL A 187 27.13 -24.44 -27.44
N ASN A 188 27.01 -25.25 -26.40
CA ASN A 188 27.70 -26.52 -26.24
C ASN A 188 26.70 -27.67 -26.38
N VAL A 189 27.18 -28.80 -26.90
CA VAL A 189 26.45 -30.07 -26.85
C VAL A 189 27.08 -30.90 -25.76
N LYS A 190 26.27 -31.45 -24.85
CA LYS A 190 26.75 -32.32 -23.77
C LYS A 190 27.55 -33.49 -24.36
N GLY A 191 28.71 -33.79 -23.81
CA GLY A 191 29.63 -34.82 -24.33
C GLY A 191 30.63 -34.31 -25.38
N ILE A 192 30.51 -33.07 -25.88
CA ILE A 192 31.51 -32.46 -26.76
C ILE A 192 32.23 -31.32 -26.04
N ARG A 193 33.56 -31.47 -25.86
CA ARG A 193 34.40 -30.49 -25.12
C ARG A 193 34.45 -29.10 -25.75
N LYS A 194 34.37 -29.00 -27.08
CA LYS A 194 34.48 -27.71 -27.80
C LYS A 194 33.09 -27.12 -28.10
N PRO A 195 32.91 -25.80 -27.99
CA PRO A 195 31.65 -25.15 -28.35
C PRO A 195 31.30 -25.43 -29.80
N GLN A 196 30.07 -25.87 -30.01
CA GLN A 196 29.57 -26.32 -31.31
C GLN A 196 29.07 -25.15 -32.14
N MET A 197 28.61 -24.09 -31.47
CA MET A 197 28.12 -22.87 -32.10
C MET A 197 28.45 -21.65 -31.24
N ILE A 198 28.72 -20.52 -31.91
CA ILE A 198 28.98 -19.21 -31.30
C ILE A 198 28.07 -18.18 -31.96
N ILE A 199 27.31 -17.44 -31.14
CA ILE A 199 26.47 -16.34 -31.57
C ILE A 199 27.09 -15.04 -31.06
N TYR A 200 27.48 -14.15 -31.97
CA TYR A 200 27.92 -12.80 -31.64
C TYR A 200 26.71 -11.89 -31.66
N VAL A 201 26.35 -11.29 -30.54
CA VAL A 201 25.23 -10.34 -30.46
C VAL A 201 25.79 -8.92 -30.41
N LYS A 202 25.25 -8.04 -31.25
CA LYS A 202 25.43 -6.58 -31.22
C LYS A 202 24.06 -5.95 -31.01
N THR A 203 23.99 -4.83 -30.29
CA THR A 203 22.75 -4.06 -30.16
C THR A 203 22.66 -2.99 -31.24
N LYS A 204 21.47 -2.80 -31.83
CA LYS A 204 21.17 -1.73 -32.79
C LYS A 204 20.50 -0.59 -32.04
N CYS A 205 21.27 0.46 -31.75
CA CYS A 205 20.88 1.59 -30.89
C CYS A 205 20.80 2.93 -31.62
N SER A 206 21.27 2.95 -32.87
CA SER A 206 21.24 4.11 -33.74
C SER A 206 20.53 3.72 -35.02
N CYS A 207 19.89 4.70 -35.65
CA CYS A 207 19.29 4.49 -36.95
C CYS A 207 20.33 4.56 -38.04
N ASP A 208 20.12 3.83 -39.14
CA ASP A 208 21.07 3.83 -40.26
C ASP A 208 21.23 5.25 -40.86
N CYS A 209 20.21 6.10 -40.75
CA CYS A 209 20.24 7.52 -41.14
C CYS A 209 21.11 8.41 -40.23
N GLU A 210 21.32 8.06 -38.96
CA GLU A 210 22.18 8.81 -38.03
C GLU A 210 23.66 8.50 -38.27
N LEU A 211 23.95 7.32 -38.82
CA LEU A 211 25.29 6.84 -39.11
C LEU A 211 25.84 7.32 -40.45
N LYS A 212 24.96 7.77 -41.36
CA LYS A 212 25.37 8.36 -42.62
C LYS A 212 26.08 9.69 -42.34
N LYS A 213 27.26 9.88 -42.92
CA LYS A 213 27.94 11.18 -42.85
C LYS A 213 27.00 12.22 -43.48
N PRO A 214 26.72 13.35 -42.79
CA PRO A 214 25.92 14.41 -43.37
C PRO A 214 26.62 14.91 -44.64
N THR A 215 25.85 15.07 -45.71
CA THR A 215 26.27 15.84 -46.88
C THR A 215 26.52 17.28 -46.42
N ILE A 216 27.73 17.79 -46.67
CA ILE A 216 28.22 19.06 -46.13
C ILE A 216 27.40 20.23 -46.73
N ASN A 217 26.91 21.11 -45.86
CA ASN A 217 26.56 22.53 -46.08
C ASN A 217 25.68 22.94 -47.28
N SER A 218 24.63 22.20 -47.63
CA SER A 218 23.64 22.74 -48.58
C SER A 218 22.26 22.10 -48.54
N ASP A 219 21.83 21.51 -47.42
CA ASP A 219 20.43 21.09 -47.34
C ASP A 219 19.54 22.32 -47.25
N PHE A 220 18.88 22.62 -48.38
CA PHE A 220 17.90 23.70 -48.54
C PHE A 220 16.87 23.69 -47.40
N HIS A 221 16.46 22.51 -46.94
CA HIS A 221 15.52 22.35 -45.83
C HIS A 221 16.01 22.87 -44.47
N CYS A 222 17.32 22.97 -44.24
CA CYS A 222 17.89 23.49 -42.99
C CYS A 222 18.51 24.89 -43.14
N ASN A 223 18.10 25.64 -44.18
CA ASN A 223 18.57 26.99 -44.50
C ASN A 223 20.10 27.14 -44.58
N GLY A 224 20.82 26.05 -44.90
CA GLY A 224 22.29 26.03 -44.89
C GLY A 224 22.93 26.19 -43.49
N ASN A 225 22.11 26.33 -42.44
CA ASN A 225 22.53 26.63 -41.07
C ASN A 225 22.57 25.40 -40.16
N GLY A 226 22.46 24.21 -40.74
CA GLY A 226 22.50 22.93 -40.05
C GLY A 226 22.63 21.78 -41.03
N LYS A 227 22.62 20.56 -40.49
CA LYS A 227 22.66 19.32 -41.27
C LYS A 227 21.35 18.55 -41.10
N MET A 228 20.88 17.90 -42.17
CA MET A 228 19.72 17.02 -42.10
C MET A 228 20.13 15.66 -41.52
N VAL A 229 19.47 15.23 -40.45
CA VAL A 229 19.70 13.93 -39.79
C VAL A 229 18.35 13.26 -39.57
N CYS A 230 18.09 12.15 -40.27
CA CYS A 230 16.84 11.39 -40.15
C CYS A 230 15.56 12.22 -40.33
N GLY A 231 15.56 13.19 -41.24
CA GLY A 231 14.40 14.04 -41.54
C GLY A 231 14.24 15.25 -40.63
N GLN A 232 15.14 15.49 -39.69
CA GLN A 232 15.16 16.71 -38.86
C GLN A 232 16.49 17.47 -39.00
N CYS A 233 16.44 18.78 -38.81
CA CYS A 233 17.63 19.62 -38.85
C CYS A 233 18.36 19.63 -37.50
N GLU A 234 19.64 19.27 -37.51
CA GLU A 234 20.56 19.49 -36.39
C GLU A 234 21.29 20.82 -36.63
N CYS A 235 20.76 21.89 -36.01
CA CYS A 235 21.23 23.24 -36.21
C CYS A 235 22.61 23.51 -35.63
N SER A 236 23.31 24.45 -36.25
CA SER A 236 24.59 24.97 -35.75
C SER A 236 24.42 25.64 -34.38
N LYS A 237 25.53 25.82 -33.66
CA LYS A 237 25.50 26.37 -32.29
C LYS A 237 24.79 27.72 -32.19
N GLN A 238 24.81 28.53 -33.24
CA GLN A 238 24.24 29.87 -33.28
C GLN A 238 22.81 29.93 -33.86
N THR A 239 22.25 28.82 -34.35
CA THR A 239 20.93 28.80 -35.00
C THR A 239 19.96 27.83 -34.31
N GLN A 240 18.67 28.09 -34.42
CA GLN A 240 17.57 27.31 -33.86
C GLN A 240 16.34 27.39 -34.78
N GLY A 241 15.27 26.69 -34.44
CA GLY A 241 14.08 26.57 -35.28
C GLY A 241 13.98 25.19 -35.93
N LYS A 242 12.83 24.86 -36.53
CA LYS A 242 12.60 23.54 -37.14
C LYS A 242 13.56 23.31 -38.32
N ASN A 243 13.88 24.39 -39.01
CA ASN A 243 14.69 24.44 -40.22
C ASN A 243 15.96 25.29 -40.02
N CYS A 244 16.38 25.55 -38.77
CA CYS A 244 17.53 26.41 -38.45
C CYS A 244 17.44 27.85 -38.98
N GLU A 245 16.22 28.36 -39.11
CA GLU A 245 15.86 29.67 -39.64
C GLU A 245 16.17 30.83 -38.67
N CYS A 246 16.37 30.55 -37.39
CA CYS A 246 16.48 31.58 -36.35
C CYS A 246 17.91 31.70 -35.81
N HIS A 247 18.44 32.92 -35.67
CA HIS A 247 19.73 33.16 -35.02
C HIS A 247 19.56 33.39 -33.51
N LYS A 248 20.30 32.66 -32.66
CA LYS A 248 20.17 32.71 -31.18
C LYS A 248 20.58 34.05 -30.56
N SER A 249 21.37 34.86 -31.27
CA SER A 249 21.89 36.15 -30.77
C SER A 249 20.97 37.33 -31.03
N GLN A 250 19.89 37.17 -31.79
CA GLN A 250 18.98 38.26 -32.13
C GLN A 250 17.77 38.23 -31.21
N ASN A 251 17.70 39.22 -30.32
CA ASN A 251 16.54 39.54 -29.50
C ASN A 251 15.59 40.38 -30.37
N ILE A 252 15.06 39.77 -31.43
CA ILE A 252 14.19 40.45 -32.38
C ILE A 252 12.93 39.61 -32.51
N ASP A 253 11.81 40.22 -32.12
CA ASP A 253 10.44 39.78 -32.38
C ASP A 253 10.24 39.59 -33.89
N GLU A 254 10.70 38.46 -34.42
CA GLU A 254 10.41 38.05 -35.77
C GLU A 254 9.51 36.82 -35.71
N LYS A 255 8.33 37.00 -36.32
CA LYS A 255 7.05 36.39 -35.99
C LYS A 255 6.92 34.87 -36.19
N ASN A 256 8.00 34.10 -36.23
CA ASN A 256 7.95 32.63 -36.20
C ASN A 256 9.17 31.95 -35.53
N CYS A 257 10.07 32.68 -34.88
CA CYS A 257 11.18 32.12 -34.14
C CYS A 257 10.90 32.09 -32.64
N ILE A 258 9.88 31.33 -32.21
CA ILE A 258 9.46 31.30 -30.81
C ILE A 258 10.61 30.79 -29.93
N LYS A 259 11.21 31.72 -29.18
CA LYS A 259 11.41 31.54 -27.75
C LYS A 259 10.83 32.74 -27.01
N PRO A 260 9.92 32.47 -26.07
CA PRO A 260 10.16 32.86 -24.72
C PRO A 260 10.64 31.62 -23.97
N PHE A 261 11.70 31.81 -23.21
CA PHE A 261 12.11 30.93 -22.14
C PHE A 261 11.01 30.95 -21.05
N TYR A 262 9.86 30.32 -21.30
CA TYR A 262 8.71 30.25 -20.38
C TYR A 262 8.48 28.84 -19.83
N GLU A 263 9.39 27.89 -20.04
CA GLU A 263 9.28 26.58 -19.38
C GLU A 263 9.65 26.63 -17.88
N ASN A 264 10.42 27.64 -17.44
CA ASN A 264 10.74 27.79 -16.02
C ASN A 264 9.77 28.71 -15.27
N LYS A 265 9.12 29.68 -15.92
CA LYS A 265 8.20 30.59 -15.20
C LYS A 265 6.92 29.88 -14.79
N TYR A 266 6.38 28.95 -15.59
CA TYR A 266 5.24 28.13 -15.18
C TYR A 266 5.62 27.21 -14.01
N ILE A 267 6.76 26.53 -14.07
CA ILE A 267 7.24 25.69 -12.96
C ILE A 267 7.45 26.53 -11.69
N ILE A 268 8.11 27.69 -11.78
CA ILE A 268 8.33 28.59 -10.63
C ILE A 268 7.00 29.11 -10.08
N ILE A 269 6.05 29.53 -10.93
CA ILE A 269 4.72 29.98 -10.51
C ILE A 269 3.95 28.83 -9.84
N THR A 270 3.95 27.63 -10.43
CA THR A 270 3.30 26.45 -9.86
C THR A 270 3.96 26.07 -8.53
N THR A 271 5.28 26.11 -8.42
CA THR A 271 5.99 25.88 -7.15
C THR A 271 5.61 26.93 -6.10
N ILE A 272 5.56 28.21 -6.47
CA ILE A 272 5.14 29.29 -5.55
C ILE A 272 3.69 29.08 -5.10
N ILE A 273 2.78 28.77 -6.03
CA ILE A 273 1.37 28.50 -5.70
C ILE A 273 1.26 27.30 -4.75
N VAL A 274 1.98 26.20 -5.04
CA VAL A 274 1.99 25.01 -4.17
C VAL A 274 2.54 25.36 -2.78
N VAL A 275 3.62 26.15 -2.70
CA VAL A 275 4.18 26.60 -1.43
C VAL A 275 3.19 27.49 -0.66
N VAL A 276 2.50 28.41 -1.33
CA VAL A 276 1.47 29.27 -0.72
C VAL A 276 0.30 28.43 -0.19
N ILE A 277 -0.15 27.42 -0.94
CA ILE A 277 -1.21 26.49 -0.49
C ILE A 277 -0.75 25.71 0.74
N ILE A 278 0.48 25.20 0.75
CA ILE A 278 1.04 24.48 1.91
C ILE A 278 1.09 25.39 3.15
N ILE A 279 1.52 26.64 2.98
CA ILE A 279 1.56 27.62 4.08
C ILE A 279 0.15 27.91 4.59
N ALA A 280 -0.83 28.11 3.70
CA ALA A 280 -2.22 28.35 4.08
C ALA A 280 -2.80 27.17 4.90
N VAL A 281 -2.60 25.94 4.43
CA VAL A 281 -3.04 24.73 5.15
C VAL A 281 -2.37 24.63 6.52
N PHE A 282 -1.08 24.97 6.64
CA PHE A 282 -0.38 24.95 7.92
C PHE A 282 -0.92 26.00 8.90
N ILE A 283 -1.24 27.20 8.40
CA ILE A 283 -1.87 28.26 9.20
C ILE A 283 -3.26 27.81 9.69
N ASP A 284 -4.08 27.21 8.81
CA ASP A 284 -5.40 26.71 9.18
C ASP A 284 -5.32 25.63 10.28
N VAL A 285 -4.35 24.71 10.18
CA VAL A 285 -4.12 23.69 11.21
C VAL A 285 -3.73 24.32 12.56
N ILE A 286 -2.87 25.35 12.56
CA ILE A 286 -2.50 26.07 13.78
C ILE A 286 -3.72 26.78 14.38
N ILE A 287 -4.55 27.43 13.57
CA ILE A 287 -5.77 28.10 14.04
C ILE A 287 -6.71 27.09 14.70
N ILE A 288 -6.92 25.92 14.08
CA ILE A 288 -7.74 24.84 14.64
C ILE A 288 -7.16 24.38 15.99
N LEU A 289 -5.84 24.21 16.10
CA LEU A 289 -5.19 23.81 17.34
C LEU A 289 -5.41 24.85 18.46
N ILE A 290 -5.28 26.14 18.14
CA ILE A 290 -5.52 27.23 19.10
C ILE A 290 -6.98 27.22 19.57
N ILE A 291 -7.95 27.04 18.67
CA ILE A 291 -9.38 26.95 19.02
C ILE A 291 -9.63 25.78 19.97
N VAL A 292 -9.05 24.61 19.70
CA VAL A 292 -9.16 23.43 20.58
C VAL A 292 -8.60 23.72 21.96
N VAL A 293 -7.43 24.36 22.06
CA VAL A 293 -6.83 24.75 23.35
C VAL A 293 -7.74 25.72 24.12
N ILE A 294 -8.31 26.71 23.44
CA ILE A 294 -9.25 27.67 24.07
C ILE A 294 -10.49 26.93 24.61
N ILE A 295 -11.08 26.02 23.82
CA ILE A 295 -12.23 25.22 24.25
C ILE A 295 -11.90 24.40 25.50
N VAL A 296 -10.73 23.76 25.53
CA VAL A 296 -10.28 22.98 26.71
C VAL A 296 -10.13 23.87 27.94
N ILE A 297 -9.53 25.07 27.79
CA ILE A 297 -9.40 26.03 28.89
C ILE A 297 -10.78 26.45 29.42
N VAL A 298 -11.74 26.74 28.53
CA VAL A 298 -13.11 27.11 28.91
C VAL A 298 -13.79 25.97 29.69
N ILE A 299 -13.64 24.72 29.24
CA ILE A 299 -14.19 23.54 29.94
C ILE A 299 -13.57 23.43 31.34
N ILE A 300 -12.26 23.62 31.49
CA ILE A 300 -11.58 23.60 32.79
C ILE A 300 -12.10 24.70 33.71
N VAL A 301 -12.27 25.93 33.21
CA VAL A 301 -12.81 27.04 34.00
C VAL A 301 -14.23 26.75 34.47
N ILE A 302 -15.09 26.23 33.58
CA ILE A 302 -16.46 25.83 33.94
C ILE A 302 -16.43 24.77 35.05
N ALA A 303 -15.58 23.75 34.93
CA ALA A 303 -15.43 22.71 35.94
C ALA A 303 -14.95 23.25 37.30
N ILE A 304 -14.02 24.22 37.31
CA ILE A 304 -13.56 24.85 38.55
C ILE A 304 -14.71 25.63 39.21
N VAL A 305 -15.45 26.42 38.42
CA VAL A 305 -16.59 27.21 38.93
C VAL A 305 -17.67 26.29 39.51
N THR A 306 -18.01 25.19 38.85
CA THR A 306 -19.01 24.25 39.37
C THR A 306 -18.55 23.60 40.67
N ILE A 307 -17.27 23.21 40.79
CA ILE A 307 -16.71 22.69 42.04
C ILE A 307 -16.82 23.71 43.17
N ILE A 308 -16.48 24.98 42.91
CA ILE A 308 -16.58 26.05 43.90
C ILE A 308 -18.04 26.22 44.36
N VAL A 309 -18.99 26.25 43.43
CA VAL A 309 -20.42 26.38 43.75
C VAL A 309 -20.91 25.20 44.61
N ILE A 310 -20.56 23.97 44.24
CA ILE A 310 -20.91 22.77 45.03
C ILE A 310 -20.35 22.88 46.45
N ASN A 311 -19.08 23.24 46.61
CA ASN A 311 -18.46 23.40 47.92
C ASN A 311 -19.16 24.47 48.78
N VAL A 312 -19.53 25.61 48.19
CA VAL A 312 -20.29 26.67 48.89
C VAL A 312 -21.65 26.14 49.35
N VAL A 313 -22.37 25.43 48.49
CA VAL A 313 -23.67 24.82 48.86
C VAL A 313 -23.51 23.82 50.00
N VAL A 314 -22.50 22.96 49.96
CA VAL A 314 -22.22 21.99 51.02
C VAL A 314 -21.91 22.71 52.34
N ILE A 315 -21.08 23.75 52.32
CA ILE A 315 -20.79 24.55 53.53
C ILE A 315 -22.08 25.16 54.09
N VAL A 316 -22.94 25.75 53.26
CA VAL A 316 -24.22 26.33 53.69
C VAL A 316 -25.11 25.26 54.33
N VAL A 317 -25.25 24.08 53.70
CA VAL A 317 -26.04 22.97 54.26
C VAL A 317 -25.49 22.52 55.60
N VAL A 318 -24.17 22.36 55.75
CA VAL A 318 -23.54 21.99 57.02
C VAL A 318 -23.81 23.03 58.10
N VAL A 319 -23.70 24.33 57.78
CA VAL A 319 -24.01 25.41 58.73
C VAL A 319 -25.48 25.36 59.15
N VAL A 320 -26.41 25.15 58.22
CA VAL A 320 -27.84 25.00 58.54
C VAL A 320 -28.09 23.81 59.46
N VAL A 321 -27.47 22.65 59.20
CA VAL A 321 -27.58 21.47 60.07
C VAL A 321 -27.05 21.76 61.47
N ILE A 322 -25.90 22.43 61.59
CA ILE A 322 -25.34 22.83 62.89
C ILE A 322 -26.29 23.77 63.65
N ILE A 323 -26.91 24.74 62.96
CA ILE A 323 -27.89 25.63 63.60
C ILE A 323 -29.10 24.84 64.10
N ILE A 324 -29.63 23.91 63.28
CA ILE A 324 -30.77 23.06 63.66
C ILE A 324 -30.43 22.19 64.87
N THR A 325 -29.24 21.58 64.92
CA THR A 325 -28.84 20.75 66.06
C THR A 325 -28.68 21.56 67.34
N ILE A 326 -28.11 22.77 67.27
CA ILE A 326 -28.05 23.71 68.41
C ILE A 326 -29.46 24.04 68.91
N ILE A 327 -30.40 24.33 68.02
CA ILE A 327 -31.81 24.61 68.40
C ILE A 327 -32.43 23.41 69.10
N ILE A 328 -32.26 22.19 68.58
CA ILE A 328 -32.77 20.96 69.19
C ILE A 328 -32.18 20.78 70.59
N ILE A 329 -30.87 20.99 70.77
CA ILE A 329 -30.21 20.89 72.09
C ILE A 329 -30.82 21.90 73.07
N ILE A 330 -31.04 23.15 72.66
CA ILE A 330 -31.67 24.19 73.49
C ILE A 330 -33.09 23.76 73.91
N ILE A 331 -33.89 23.22 72.99
CA ILE A 331 -35.24 22.72 73.29
C ILE A 331 -35.19 21.59 74.32
N ILE A 332 -34.26 20.63 74.17
CA ILE A 332 -34.08 19.53 75.12
C ILE A 332 -33.72 20.08 76.51
N ILE A 333 -32.81 21.06 76.60
CA ILE A 333 -32.43 21.71 77.87
C ILE A 333 -33.65 22.38 78.51
N ILE A 334 -34.46 23.12 77.74
CA ILE A 334 -35.70 23.74 78.24
C ILE A 334 -36.66 22.69 78.79
N ILE A 335 -36.89 21.59 78.06
CA ILE A 335 -37.74 20.47 78.51
C ILE A 335 -37.22 19.88 79.82
N ILE A 336 -35.90 19.66 79.95
CA ILE A 336 -35.28 19.17 81.19
C ILE A 336 -35.51 20.15 82.35
N ILE A 337 -35.33 21.46 82.14
CA ILE A 337 -35.57 22.49 83.15
C ILE A 337 -37.04 22.50 83.59
N ILE A 338 -37.98 22.47 82.65
CA ILE A 338 -39.42 22.41 82.95
C ILE A 338 -39.75 21.17 83.79
N ASN A 339 -39.23 20.00 83.39
CA ASN A 339 -39.43 18.75 84.14
C ASN A 339 -38.85 18.84 85.56
N LEU A 340 -37.65 19.41 85.74
CA LEU A 340 -37.07 19.65 87.06
C LEU A 340 -37.94 20.57 87.93
N ILE A 341 -38.48 21.65 87.36
CA ILE A 341 -39.40 22.56 88.07
C ILE A 341 -40.67 21.81 88.50
N ILE A 342 -41.28 21.00 87.63
CA ILE A 342 -42.46 20.19 87.95
C ILE A 342 -42.16 19.24 89.10
N ILE A 343 -41.01 18.54 89.07
CA ILE A 343 -40.59 17.63 90.14
C ILE A 343 -40.44 18.39 91.48
N ILE A 344 -39.80 19.56 91.47
CA ILE A 344 -39.66 20.41 92.67
C ILE A 344 -41.03 20.82 93.23
N ILE A 345 -41.97 21.24 92.37
CA ILE A 345 -43.34 21.61 92.78
C ILE A 345 -44.06 20.41 93.41
N ILE A 346 -43.92 19.20 92.84
CA ILE A 346 -44.50 17.98 93.40
C ILE A 346 -43.92 17.71 94.80
N ILE A 347 -42.59 17.80 94.97
CA ILE A 347 -41.91 17.60 96.27
C ILE A 347 -42.40 18.62 97.31
N MET A 348 -42.53 19.89 96.93
CA MET A 348 -43.06 20.94 97.82
C MET A 348 -44.53 20.65 98.22
N LYS A 349 -45.35 20.17 97.29
CA LYS A 349 -46.76 19.81 97.54
C LYS A 349 -46.91 18.58 98.44
N THR A 350 -46.02 17.59 98.32
CA THR A 350 -46.00 16.43 99.22
C THR A 350 -45.55 16.81 100.62
N ASN A 351 -44.53 17.67 100.76
CA ASN A 351 -44.09 18.18 102.05
C ASN A 351 -45.17 19.02 102.75
N ALA A 352 -45.98 19.79 102.00
CA ALA A 352 -47.12 20.52 102.54
C ALA A 352 -48.27 19.62 103.04
N ARG A 353 -48.45 18.42 102.44
CA ARG A 353 -49.45 17.43 102.91
C ARG A 353 -49.01 16.67 104.17
N VAL A 354 -47.73 16.64 104.52
CA VAL A 354 -47.24 15.91 105.71
C VAL A 354 -47.44 16.71 107.02
N HIS A 355 -47.72 18.01 106.96
CA HIS A 355 -48.00 18.83 108.15
C HIS A 355 -49.50 18.97 108.50
N ALA A 356 -50.39 18.29 107.75
CA ALA A 356 -51.83 18.26 108.01
C ALA A 356 -52.33 16.81 108.03
N ILE A 357 -52.72 16.37 109.23
CA ILE A 357 -53.42 15.13 109.60
C ILE A 357 -52.50 13.96 109.96
N GLY A 358 -52.15 13.89 111.25
CA GLY A 358 -52.02 12.60 111.92
C GLY A 358 -53.41 12.00 112.11
N HIS A 359 -53.65 10.83 111.52
CA HIS A 359 -54.04 9.61 112.24
C HIS A 359 -54.15 8.46 111.23
N SER A 360 -53.69 7.29 111.67
CA SER A 360 -53.64 6.01 110.99
C SER A 360 -55.01 5.52 110.49
N GLU A 361 -55.04 4.90 109.30
CA GLU A 361 -55.45 3.49 109.19
C GLU A 361 -55.06 2.87 107.84
N SER A 362 -54.84 1.56 107.89
CA SER A 362 -54.24 0.71 106.87
C SER A 362 -55.33 0.10 105.98
N LEU A 363 -55.18 0.11 104.65
CA LEU A 363 -55.38 -1.08 103.80
C LEU A 363 -55.00 -0.86 102.31
N ARG A 364 -53.96 -1.60 101.90
CA ARG A 364 -53.78 -2.40 100.66
C ARG A 364 -54.22 -1.90 99.25
N ILE A 365 -53.21 -1.88 98.37
CA ILE A 365 -53.15 -2.33 96.96
C ILE A 365 -53.51 -1.30 95.85
N SER A 366 -52.49 -0.73 95.21
CA SER A 366 -52.02 -1.13 93.86
C SER A 366 -50.85 -0.23 93.45
N VAL A 367 -49.65 -0.81 93.41
CA VAL A 367 -48.41 -0.14 92.99
C VAL A 367 -48.43 -0.06 91.46
N ASN A 368 -48.82 1.10 90.92
CA ASN A 368 -48.64 1.40 89.49
C ASN A 368 -47.30 2.13 89.30
N ILE A 369 -46.25 1.32 89.24
CA ILE A 369 -44.92 1.68 88.78
C ILE A 369 -45.02 1.99 87.28
N TYR A 370 -44.84 3.25 86.88
CA TYR A 370 -44.41 3.57 85.52
C TYR A 370 -42.88 3.62 85.50
N ILE A 371 -42.26 2.44 85.59
CA ILE A 371 -40.93 2.18 85.05
C ILE A 371 -41.17 1.76 83.61
N PHE A 372 -40.87 2.65 82.66
CA PHE A 372 -40.79 2.28 81.25
C PHE A 372 -39.34 1.87 80.95
N LEU A 373 -39.02 0.62 81.30
CA LEU A 373 -37.88 -0.12 80.77
C LEU A 373 -38.34 -1.57 80.53
N ALA A 374 -38.68 -1.88 79.28
CA ALA A 374 -38.43 -3.19 78.68
C ALA A 374 -37.24 -2.95 77.70
N ILE A 375 -36.00 -3.41 77.94
CA ILE A 375 -35.48 -4.79 78.02
C ILE A 375 -35.67 -5.49 76.68
N LEU A 376 -34.67 -6.05 75.98
CA LEU A 376 -33.21 -6.20 76.09
C LEU A 376 -32.76 -6.62 74.66
N GLU A 377 -31.56 -6.24 74.17
CA GLU A 377 -30.40 -7.15 73.99
C GLU A 377 -30.74 -8.37 73.08
N MET A 378 -30.07 -8.71 71.99
CA MET A 378 -28.66 -8.75 71.58
C MET A 378 -28.71 -8.85 70.03
N SER A 379 -27.75 -8.47 69.20
CA SER A 379 -26.38 -8.98 69.15
C SER A 379 -25.64 -8.26 68.01
N GLU A 380 -24.34 -8.15 68.21
CA GLU A 380 -23.32 -7.48 67.41
C GLU A 380 -22.89 -8.34 66.17
N PRO A 381 -21.76 -8.09 65.47
CA PRO A 381 -21.67 -7.78 64.04
C PRO A 381 -21.08 -8.90 63.14
N LEU A 382 -20.85 -8.59 61.84
CA LEU A 382 -19.71 -8.99 60.95
C LEU A 382 -20.02 -9.62 59.56
N ILE A 383 -19.25 -9.08 58.58
CA ILE A 383 -18.59 -9.72 57.41
C ILE A 383 -19.29 -9.84 56.04
N HIS A 384 -18.71 -9.09 55.10
CA HIS A 384 -18.29 -9.41 53.71
C HIS A 384 -18.75 -10.69 52.97
N LEU A 385 -19.07 -10.45 51.68
CA LEU A 385 -18.67 -11.15 50.43
C LEU A 385 -19.60 -12.17 49.72
N CYS A 386 -19.79 -11.84 48.42
CA CYS A 386 -19.83 -12.70 47.21
C CYS A 386 -21.03 -13.60 46.84
N ALA A 387 -21.67 -13.22 45.72
CA ALA A 387 -21.92 -13.96 44.47
C ALA A 387 -22.43 -15.41 44.48
N ALA A 388 -23.52 -15.69 43.73
CA ALA A 388 -23.48 -16.37 42.42
C ALA A 388 -24.87 -16.85 41.93
N HIS A 389 -25.09 -16.66 40.61
CA HIS A 389 -25.79 -17.49 39.61
C HIS A 389 -26.78 -18.60 40.04
N THR A 390 -27.97 -18.68 39.41
CA THR A 390 -28.34 -19.63 38.33
C THR A 390 -29.85 -19.52 37.96
N ILE A 391 -30.16 -19.30 36.67
CA ILE A 391 -30.83 -20.20 35.69
C ILE A 391 -32.29 -20.62 36.01
N SER A 392 -33.26 -20.15 35.21
CA SER A 392 -34.13 -21.04 34.42
C SER A 392 -34.92 -20.28 33.34
N ALA A 393 -35.09 -20.95 32.20
CA ALA A 393 -35.70 -20.47 30.96
C ALA A 393 -37.04 -21.16 30.70
N THR A 394 -37.95 -20.57 29.90
CA THR A 394 -38.73 -21.34 28.91
C THR A 394 -39.37 -20.47 27.82
N LEU A 395 -39.22 -21.00 26.60
CA LEU A 395 -39.57 -20.57 25.24
C LEU A 395 -41.02 -20.10 24.95
N ARG A 396 -41.15 -19.24 23.93
CA ARG A 396 -41.85 -19.55 22.63
C ARG A 396 -41.22 -18.76 21.46
N ARG A 397 -41.18 -19.39 20.27
CA ARG A 397 -40.61 -19.00 18.94
C ARG A 397 -41.75 -19.06 17.88
N PRO A 398 -41.58 -18.73 16.56
CA PRO A 398 -40.66 -17.79 15.86
C PRO A 398 -41.27 -17.01 14.63
N LEU A 399 -40.39 -16.27 13.93
CA LEU A 399 -40.36 -15.72 12.52
C LEU A 399 -40.69 -14.21 12.36
N SER A 400 -39.89 -13.32 11.71
CA SER A 400 -38.76 -13.46 10.77
C SER A 400 -37.85 -12.20 10.61
N SER A 401 -36.52 -12.43 10.46
CA SER A 401 -35.47 -11.73 9.67
C SER A 401 -35.17 -10.22 9.89
N GLY A 402 -33.97 -9.77 10.30
CA GLY A 402 -32.68 -10.42 10.52
C GLY A 402 -31.65 -9.39 11.04
N ASP A 403 -31.15 -9.62 12.26
CA ASP A 403 -30.25 -8.75 13.02
C ASP A 403 -28.84 -9.33 13.19
N GLN A 404 -27.90 -8.40 13.41
CA GLN A 404 -26.45 -8.54 13.59
C GLN A 404 -26.06 -9.11 14.97
N PHE A 405 -25.05 -9.98 15.01
CA PHE A 405 -24.48 -10.53 16.25
C PHE A 405 -23.54 -9.51 16.95
N VAL A 406 -23.75 -9.30 18.26
CA VAL A 406 -22.92 -8.48 19.16
C VAL A 406 -22.12 -9.40 20.10
N CYS A 407 -20.81 -9.17 20.22
CA CYS A 407 -19.96 -9.77 21.26
C CYS A 407 -19.89 -8.83 22.48
N SER A 408 -20.18 -9.36 23.68
CA SER A 408 -20.07 -8.65 24.95
C SER A 408 -18.64 -8.62 25.45
N GLY A 409 -18.03 -7.42 25.45
CA GLY A 409 -17.01 -6.99 26.41
C GLY A 409 -15.73 -7.81 26.54
N GLN A 410 -14.61 -7.23 26.04
CA GLN A 410 -13.20 -7.60 26.26
C GLN A 410 -12.53 -8.56 25.25
N GLY A 411 -12.69 -8.28 23.95
CA GLY A 411 -11.85 -8.84 22.87
C GLY A 411 -12.02 -8.08 21.54
N LYS A 412 -11.05 -8.15 20.62
CA LYS A 412 -11.17 -7.60 19.24
C LYS A 412 -11.53 -8.72 18.25
N CYS A 413 -12.56 -8.51 17.43
CA CYS A 413 -13.02 -9.46 16.41
C CYS A 413 -12.14 -9.46 15.15
N HIS A 414 -11.81 -10.65 14.65
CA HIS A 414 -11.29 -10.86 13.29
C HIS A 414 -11.95 -12.10 12.69
N CYS A 415 -12.61 -11.95 11.53
CA CYS A 415 -13.24 -13.06 10.78
C CYS A 415 -14.19 -14.01 11.57
N GLY A 416 -14.97 -13.49 12.52
CA GLY A 416 -16.10 -14.24 13.10
C GLY A 416 -15.76 -15.34 14.10
N SER A 417 -14.53 -15.39 14.62
CA SER A 417 -14.15 -16.24 15.77
C SER A 417 -13.43 -15.44 16.86
N CYS A 418 -13.67 -15.79 18.13
CA CYS A 418 -13.05 -15.16 19.30
C CYS A 418 -11.84 -15.96 19.78
N GLU A 419 -10.68 -15.32 19.94
CA GLU A 419 -9.46 -15.89 20.54
C GLU A 419 -9.04 -15.08 21.78
N CYS A 420 -8.66 -15.78 22.86
CA CYS A 420 -8.15 -15.19 24.10
C CYS A 420 -6.62 -15.32 24.20
N SER A 421 -5.94 -14.27 24.67
CA SER A 421 -4.48 -14.26 24.88
C SER A 421 -4.12 -14.72 26.31
N PRO A 422 -3.03 -15.48 26.52
CA PRO A 422 -2.63 -15.96 27.84
C PRO A 422 -1.56 -15.04 28.43
N ASP A 423 -1.82 -14.46 29.60
CA ASP A 423 -0.77 -14.12 30.55
C ASP A 423 -1.34 -13.99 31.96
N VAL A 424 -0.47 -14.31 32.93
CA VAL A 424 -0.64 -14.31 34.40
C VAL A 424 -1.13 -15.63 35.02
N VAL A 425 -0.17 -16.55 35.19
CA VAL A 425 -0.16 -17.62 36.20
C VAL A 425 0.72 -17.16 37.37
N ASN A 426 0.19 -17.24 38.61
CA ASN A 426 0.86 -17.52 39.92
C ASN A 426 -0.07 -17.02 41.06
N ILE A 427 -0.49 -17.76 42.10
CA ILE A 427 0.21 -18.67 43.02
C ILE A 427 -0.80 -19.62 43.74
N HIS A 428 -0.42 -20.90 43.81
CA HIS A 428 -0.56 -21.97 44.82
C HIS A 428 -1.84 -22.32 45.61
N TYR A 429 -2.13 -23.63 45.53
CA TYR A 429 -2.89 -24.55 46.38
C TYR A 429 -2.47 -24.65 47.87
N LYS A 430 -3.41 -24.96 48.78
CA LYS A 430 -3.41 -26.25 49.53
C LYS A 430 -4.69 -26.56 50.32
N THR A 431 -5.05 -27.83 50.23
CA THR A 431 -6.21 -28.63 50.68
C THR A 431 -6.11 -29.10 52.14
N TYR A 432 -7.25 -29.37 52.82
CA TYR A 432 -7.57 -30.50 53.75
C TYR A 432 -9.07 -30.33 54.16
N ILE A 433 -10.07 -31.08 53.63
CA ILE A 433 -10.59 -32.42 53.97
C ILE A 433 -11.14 -32.61 55.41
N LYS A 434 -12.34 -33.24 55.50
CA LYS A 434 -13.01 -34.00 56.60
C LYS A 434 -13.93 -33.18 57.56
N ILE A 435 -15.17 -33.52 57.94
CA ILE A 435 -16.05 -34.72 57.99
C ILE A 435 -17.54 -34.29 58.03
N SER A 436 -18.41 -35.19 57.56
CA SER A 436 -19.86 -35.40 57.76
C SER A 436 -20.54 -34.83 59.01
N ILE A 437 -21.88 -34.66 58.95
CA ILE A 437 -22.89 -35.49 59.63
C ILE A 437 -24.29 -34.87 59.41
N ILE A 438 -25.19 -35.73 58.89
CA ILE A 438 -26.68 -35.73 58.85
C ILE A 438 -27.39 -34.60 58.09
#